data_AF-A0A7V6G547-F1
#
_entry.id   AF-A0A7V6G547-F1
#
_cell.length_a   1.000
_cell.length_b   1.000
_cell.length_c   1.000
_cell.angle_alpha   90.00
_cell.angle_beta   90.00
_cell.angle_gamma   90.00
#
_symmetry.space_group_name_H-M   'P 1'
#
loop_
_entity.id
_entity.type
_entity.pdbx_description
1 polymer ?
#
loop_
_entity_poly.entity_id
_entity_poly.type
_entity_poly.pdbx_seq_one_letter_code
_entity_poly.pdbx_strand_id
1 'polypeptide(L)'
;MRKVPAIIMMLIGVLEISLAQEIQSPDKISISDEFYALRTHYFYEYELTLKDNYYSIEAITYTENGKDQKENKSWETIDKKWVEDILLLIKQQPSKEIQVTDFQDQFTLDAINHFLQKEAYRYWITDKYQKEFIIEEFTNPEKLQNNLNSYFQNYDESDGVDGRFSEVKIYFHYADTVISVSSKSILSFGLPVEINGEKVYSPQLAKLMGELIPKSKTERKEQFEGKGLFSAVIRNTISNHRSELERLEAKSYQIYIDTLETTFTVSDAKVVNGKSSMNWSGDEKRLNCTLTHPSMGPNLSINYSTLIVDGKIKYPVSQIIADYRQLYSLVKSSTFFQGYLTGNKKGHLTIIYDDHSCITDQAKQYIIEKCKSLNNTDSLENAVFIKLEDESGSHSRWVLLPNGKYFSLANS
;
A
#
# COMPACT_ATOMS: atom_id res chain seq x y z
N MET A 1 -55.78 42.20 11.94
CA MET A 1 -54.51 42.21 11.17
C MET A 1 -53.37 42.22 12.17
N ARG A 2 -52.37 41.35 12.19
CA ARG A 2 -51.98 40.19 11.37
C ARG A 2 -51.52 39.11 12.36
N LYS A 3 -52.12 37.92 12.25
CA LYS A 3 -51.54 36.66 12.73
C LYS A 3 -50.40 36.31 11.76
N VAL A 4 -49.20 36.09 12.28
CA VAL A 4 -48.10 35.33 11.65
C VAL A 4 -47.47 34.51 12.79
N PRO A 5 -47.24 33.20 12.58
CA PRO A 5 -47.69 32.20 13.55
C PRO A 5 -46.56 31.43 14.23
N ALA A 6 -46.99 30.67 15.23
CA ALA A 6 -46.46 29.49 15.89
C ALA A 6 -45.71 28.41 15.04
N ILE A 7 -44.99 28.79 13.98
CA ILE A 7 -44.29 27.85 13.08
C ILE A 7 -42.87 27.53 13.57
N ILE A 8 -42.24 28.39 14.38
CA ILE A 8 -40.85 28.15 14.83
C ILE A 8 -40.78 27.17 16.01
N MET A 9 -41.83 27.04 16.84
CA MET A 9 -41.86 26.00 17.90
C MET A 9 -42.34 24.63 17.40
N MET A 10 -43.05 24.56 16.27
CA MET A 10 -43.34 23.26 15.64
C MET A 10 -42.12 22.69 14.91
N LEU A 11 -41.15 23.50 14.46
CA LEU A 11 -39.95 22.98 13.80
C LEU A 11 -38.94 22.35 14.77
N ILE A 12 -38.90 22.79 16.04
CA ILE A 12 -38.10 22.14 17.08
C ILE A 12 -38.85 20.89 17.60
N GLY A 13 -40.17 20.97 17.77
CA GLY A 13 -41.00 19.83 18.16
C GLY A 13 -41.19 18.75 17.08
N VAL A 14 -40.88 19.04 15.81
CA VAL A 14 -40.91 18.06 14.70
C VAL A 14 -39.53 17.45 14.44
N LEU A 15 -38.44 18.04 14.95
CA LEU A 15 -37.11 17.40 14.93
C LEU A 15 -36.88 16.42 16.10
N GLU A 16 -37.57 16.59 17.24
CA GLU A 16 -37.50 15.64 18.36
C GLU A 16 -38.52 14.48 18.28
N ILE A 17 -39.36 14.46 17.22
CA ILE A 17 -40.20 13.32 16.87
C ILE A 17 -39.65 12.67 15.59
N SER A 18 -38.33 12.48 15.52
CA SER A 18 -37.79 11.36 14.75
C SER A 18 -38.02 10.10 15.58
N LEU A 19 -39.19 9.49 15.39
CA LEU A 19 -39.50 8.08 15.66
C LEU A 19 -38.48 7.36 16.57
N ALA A 20 -38.61 7.51 17.89
CA ALA A 20 -38.29 6.42 18.79
C ALA A 20 -39.35 5.32 18.56
N GLN A 21 -39.33 4.73 17.36
CA GLN A 21 -39.99 3.46 17.13
C GLN A 21 -39.23 2.49 18.01
N GLU A 22 -39.87 2.05 19.09
CA GLU A 22 -39.34 1.07 20.01
C GLU A 22 -38.78 -0.10 19.20
N ILE A 23 -37.46 -0.28 19.25
CA ILE A 23 -36.81 -1.35 18.52
C ILE A 23 -37.17 -2.63 19.24
N GLN A 24 -37.97 -3.47 18.58
CA GLN A 24 -38.31 -4.76 19.14
C GLN A 24 -37.02 -5.56 19.34
N SER A 25 -36.77 -5.93 20.60
CA SER A 25 -35.66 -6.79 20.95
C SER A 25 -35.91 -8.19 20.40
N PRO A 26 -34.92 -8.83 19.77
CA PRO A 26 -35.02 -10.22 19.36
C PRO A 26 -35.14 -11.15 20.57
N ASP A 27 -35.89 -12.23 20.41
CA ASP A 27 -36.09 -13.23 21.49
C ASP A 27 -34.80 -14.00 21.76
N LYS A 28 -34.02 -14.21 20.70
CA LYS A 28 -32.75 -14.96 20.71
C LYS A 28 -31.77 -14.35 19.71
N ILE A 29 -30.49 -14.37 20.07
CA ILE A 29 -29.40 -14.01 19.17
C ILE A 29 -28.43 -15.18 19.09
N SER A 30 -28.02 -15.54 17.87
CA SER A 30 -27.01 -16.57 17.64
C SER A 30 -25.82 -15.96 16.91
N ILE A 31 -24.62 -16.22 17.41
CA ILE A 31 -23.38 -15.67 16.86
C ILE A 31 -22.44 -16.82 16.54
N SER A 32 -21.91 -16.88 15.32
CA SER A 32 -20.76 -17.72 14.97
C SER A 32 -19.54 -16.82 14.76
N ASP A 33 -18.44 -17.09 15.45
CA ASP A 33 -17.16 -16.40 15.28
C ASP A 33 -16.07 -17.41 14.91
N GLU A 34 -15.60 -17.31 13.68
CA GLU A 34 -14.56 -18.12 13.10
C GLU A 34 -13.31 -17.26 12.89
N PHE A 35 -12.17 -17.74 13.35
CA PHE A 35 -10.91 -17.10 12.98
C PHE A 35 -9.76 -18.09 12.91
N TYR A 36 -8.81 -17.77 12.03
CA TYR A 36 -7.60 -18.54 11.83
C TYR A 36 -6.40 -17.66 12.17
N ALA A 37 -5.64 -18.08 13.17
CA ALA A 37 -4.43 -17.40 13.62
C ALA A 37 -3.29 -18.40 13.77
N LEU A 38 -2.16 -18.15 13.09
CA LEU A 38 -0.90 -18.88 13.26
C LEU A 38 -1.05 -20.43 13.19
N ARG A 39 -1.82 -20.94 12.22
CA ARG A 39 -2.12 -22.37 12.00
C ARG A 39 -3.13 -23.01 12.95
N THR A 40 -3.76 -22.22 13.82
CA THR A 40 -4.87 -22.69 14.64
C THR A 40 -6.17 -22.14 14.11
N HIS A 41 -7.11 -23.05 13.88
CA HIS A 41 -8.48 -22.73 13.52
C HIS A 41 -9.35 -22.74 14.78
N TYR A 42 -9.97 -21.61 15.08
CA TYR A 42 -10.94 -21.48 16.14
C TYR A 42 -12.32 -21.18 15.56
N PHE A 43 -13.31 -21.94 16.02
CA PHE A 43 -14.72 -21.71 15.70
C PHE A 43 -15.49 -21.66 17.01
N TYR A 44 -16.21 -20.57 17.26
CA TYR A 44 -17.05 -20.37 18.43
C TYR A 44 -18.50 -20.16 18.02
N GLU A 45 -19.44 -20.76 18.74
CA GLU A 45 -20.85 -20.41 18.64
C GLU A 45 -21.35 -19.91 20.00
N TYR A 46 -22.08 -18.80 19.96
CA TYR A 46 -22.67 -18.16 21.13
C TYR A 46 -24.18 -18.10 20.97
N GLU A 47 -24.90 -18.43 22.03
CA GLU A 47 -26.33 -18.20 22.13
C GLU A 47 -26.62 -17.17 23.23
N LEU A 48 -27.31 -16.11 22.86
CA LEU A 48 -27.66 -15.00 23.72
C LEU A 48 -29.17 -14.95 23.89
N THR A 49 -29.63 -14.98 25.14
CA THR A 49 -31.05 -14.93 25.49
C THR A 49 -31.34 -13.62 26.22
N LEU A 50 -32.44 -12.96 25.82
CA LEU A 50 -32.88 -11.74 26.47
C LEU A 50 -33.31 -12.02 27.92
N LYS A 51 -32.73 -11.26 28.86
CA LYS A 51 -33.23 -11.05 30.22
C LYS A 51 -33.68 -9.58 30.31
N ASP A 52 -34.30 -9.20 31.42
CA ASP A 52 -34.90 -7.87 31.66
C ASP A 52 -34.31 -6.72 30.83
N ASN A 53 -33.04 -6.37 31.05
CA ASN A 53 -32.35 -5.28 30.35
C ASN A 53 -30.97 -5.66 29.78
N TYR A 54 -30.66 -6.95 29.66
CA TYR A 54 -29.39 -7.42 29.11
C TYR A 54 -29.56 -8.77 28.43
N TYR A 55 -28.63 -9.14 27.56
CA TYR A 55 -28.51 -10.47 27.01
C TYR A 55 -27.48 -11.27 27.80
N SER A 56 -27.86 -12.49 28.20
CA SER A 56 -26.94 -13.44 28.83
C SER A 56 -26.39 -14.39 27.77
N ILE A 57 -25.07 -14.61 27.76
CA ILE A 57 -24.47 -15.68 26.93
C ILE A 57 -24.72 -17.02 27.63
N GLU A 58 -25.61 -17.85 27.08
CA GLU A 58 -26.09 -19.08 27.72
C GLU A 58 -25.33 -20.35 27.27
N ALA A 59 -24.75 -20.35 26.07
CA ALA A 59 -23.97 -21.48 25.57
C ALA A 59 -22.75 -21.00 24.76
N ILE A 60 -21.62 -21.68 24.96
CA ILE A 60 -20.42 -21.56 24.12
C ILE A 60 -20.02 -22.96 23.69
N THR A 61 -20.20 -23.28 22.42
CA THR A 61 -19.51 -24.41 21.78
C THR A 61 -18.28 -23.86 21.09
N TYR A 62 -17.14 -24.54 21.22
CA TYR A 62 -15.99 -24.20 20.40
C TYR A 62 -15.26 -25.42 19.87
N THR A 63 -14.76 -25.26 18.65
CA THR A 63 -13.92 -26.23 17.96
C THR A 63 -12.54 -25.62 17.80
N GLU A 64 -11.51 -26.36 18.21
CA GLU A 64 -10.11 -26.00 17.98
C GLU A 64 -9.47 -27.07 17.08
N ASN A 65 -9.05 -26.69 15.87
CA ASN A 65 -8.48 -27.60 14.88
C ASN A 65 -9.34 -28.85 14.62
N GLY A 66 -10.66 -28.67 14.50
CA GLY A 66 -11.62 -29.77 14.27
C GLY A 66 -11.91 -30.65 15.48
N LYS A 67 -11.45 -30.28 16.69
CA LYS A 67 -11.76 -30.99 17.93
C LYS A 67 -12.71 -30.18 18.78
N ASP A 68 -13.87 -30.76 19.05
CA ASP A 68 -14.88 -30.17 19.95
C ASP A 68 -14.32 -30.07 21.36
N GLN A 69 -14.45 -28.88 21.95
CA GLN A 69 -14.19 -28.67 23.35
C GLN A 69 -15.39 -27.95 24.00
N LYS A 70 -15.65 -28.30 25.26
CA LYS A 70 -16.66 -27.62 26.08
C LYS A 70 -15.94 -26.84 27.15
N GLU A 71 -15.92 -25.53 27.02
CA GLU A 71 -15.55 -24.66 28.13
C GLU A 71 -16.79 -24.42 28.98
N ASN A 72 -16.75 -24.83 30.25
CA ASN A 72 -17.63 -24.28 31.26
C ASN A 72 -17.09 -22.90 31.64
N LYS A 73 -17.34 -21.87 30.82
CA LYS A 73 -16.96 -20.48 31.11
C LYS A 73 -18.15 -19.59 31.42
N SER A 74 -17.84 -18.59 32.26
CA SER A 74 -18.74 -17.62 32.89
C SER A 74 -19.74 -16.98 31.93
N TRP A 75 -20.97 -16.80 32.41
CA TRP A 75 -22.00 -16.01 31.74
C TRP A 75 -21.54 -14.55 31.69
N GLU A 76 -21.02 -14.10 30.55
CA GLU A 76 -20.87 -12.68 30.28
C GLU A 76 -22.24 -12.10 29.91
N THR A 77 -22.49 -10.85 30.29
CA THR A 77 -23.70 -10.12 29.93
C THR A 77 -23.38 -9.03 28.91
N ILE A 78 -24.30 -8.84 27.98
CA ILE A 78 -24.22 -7.80 26.95
C ILE A 78 -25.38 -6.83 27.16
N ASP A 79 -25.07 -5.54 27.17
CA ASP A 79 -26.09 -4.50 27.30
C ASP A 79 -27.08 -4.59 26.13
N LYS A 80 -28.38 -4.65 26.46
CA LYS A 80 -29.45 -4.67 25.48
C LYS A 80 -29.36 -3.49 24.51
N LYS A 81 -28.86 -2.34 24.96
CA LYS A 81 -28.71 -1.14 24.15
C LYS A 81 -27.82 -1.36 22.92
N TRP A 82 -26.77 -2.19 23.02
CA TRP A 82 -25.91 -2.46 21.86
C TRP A 82 -26.65 -3.21 20.74
N VAL A 83 -27.54 -4.13 21.11
CA VAL A 83 -28.41 -4.83 20.16
C VAL A 83 -29.39 -3.86 19.52
N GLU A 84 -30.00 -2.98 20.31
CA GLU A 84 -30.91 -1.94 19.81
C GLU A 84 -30.20 -0.99 18.83
N ASP A 85 -29.00 -0.53 19.17
CA ASP A 85 -28.20 0.38 18.32
C ASP A 85 -27.81 -0.30 16.99
N ILE A 86 -27.48 -1.59 17.00
CA ILE A 86 -27.21 -2.37 15.77
C ILE A 86 -28.46 -2.40 14.88
N LEU A 87 -29.60 -2.78 15.44
CA LEU A 87 -30.85 -2.91 14.71
C LEU A 87 -31.33 -1.55 14.18
N LEU A 88 -31.07 -0.46 14.92
CA LEU A 88 -31.34 0.90 14.49
C LEU A 88 -30.54 1.24 13.23
N LEU A 89 -29.22 0.98 13.25
CA LEU A 89 -28.35 1.25 12.11
C LEU A 89 -28.76 0.43 10.88
N ILE A 90 -29.06 -0.86 11.07
CA ILE A 90 -29.56 -1.72 9.98
C ILE A 90 -30.81 -1.11 9.35
N LYS A 91 -31.76 -0.65 10.18
CA LYS A 91 -33.01 -0.03 9.73
C LYS A 91 -32.79 1.30 9.02
N GLN A 92 -31.74 2.05 9.39
CA GLN A 92 -31.32 3.27 8.70
C GLN A 92 -30.67 3.01 7.34
N GLN A 93 -30.45 1.74 6.97
CA GLN A 93 -29.87 1.33 5.68
C GLN A 93 -28.49 1.97 5.44
N PRO A 94 -27.44 1.48 6.10
CA PRO A 94 -26.12 2.08 5.98
C PRO A 94 -25.62 2.00 4.54
N SER A 95 -24.74 2.94 4.19
CA SER A 95 -24.26 3.12 2.82
C SER A 95 -23.62 1.84 2.26
N LYS A 96 -23.97 1.53 1.01
CA LYS A 96 -23.33 0.49 0.19
C LYS A 96 -21.98 0.92 -0.39
N GLU A 97 -21.68 2.22 -0.27
CA GLU A 97 -20.41 2.83 -0.70
C GLU A 97 -19.63 3.36 0.51
N ILE A 98 -18.31 3.43 0.39
CA ILE A 98 -17.46 4.03 1.43
C ILE A 98 -17.73 5.53 1.51
N GLN A 99 -18.24 5.99 2.65
CA GLN A 99 -18.39 7.41 2.96
C GLN A 99 -17.24 7.86 3.85
N VAL A 100 -16.43 8.80 3.38
CA VAL A 100 -15.21 9.27 4.08
C VAL A 100 -15.51 9.80 5.49
N THR A 101 -16.66 10.45 5.65
CA THR A 101 -17.13 10.98 6.95
C THR A 101 -17.22 9.92 8.03
N ASP A 102 -17.47 8.66 7.67
CA ASP A 102 -17.62 7.57 8.63
C ASP A 102 -16.28 7.06 9.18
N PHE A 103 -15.17 7.48 8.55
CA PHE A 103 -13.79 7.10 8.89
C PHE A 103 -12.95 8.27 9.42
N GLN A 104 -13.50 9.48 9.48
CA GLN A 104 -12.74 10.70 9.77
C GLN A 104 -11.97 10.64 11.10
N ASP A 105 -12.52 9.95 12.10
CA ASP A 105 -11.90 9.82 13.44
C ASP A 105 -10.61 8.98 13.41
N GLN A 106 -10.46 8.09 12.43
CA GLN A 106 -9.27 7.26 12.25
C GLN A 106 -8.19 7.97 11.41
N PHE A 107 -8.56 8.97 10.62
CA PHE A 107 -7.67 9.66 9.66
C PHE A 107 -7.50 11.15 10.02
N THR A 108 -7.23 11.44 11.30
CA THR A 108 -7.00 12.81 11.75
C THR A 108 -5.62 13.32 11.33
N LEU A 109 -5.50 14.65 11.19
CA LEU A 109 -4.21 15.29 10.90
C LEU A 109 -3.15 14.97 11.96
N ASP A 110 -3.56 14.82 13.23
CA ASP A 110 -2.66 14.43 14.31
C ASP A 110 -2.14 13.00 14.15
N ALA A 111 -2.99 12.04 13.75
CA ALA A 111 -2.56 10.67 13.46
C ALA A 111 -1.58 10.63 12.27
N ILE A 112 -1.88 11.38 11.21
CA ILE A 112 -1.00 11.51 10.04
C ILE A 112 0.36 12.09 10.44
N ASN A 113 0.36 13.22 11.17
CA ASN A 113 1.59 13.85 11.63
C ASN A 113 2.38 12.96 12.58
N HIS A 114 1.71 12.22 13.47
CA HIS A 114 2.35 11.26 14.35
C HIS A 114 3.09 10.17 13.54
N PHE A 115 2.43 9.58 12.54
CA PHE A 115 3.07 8.62 11.64
C PHE A 115 4.26 9.23 10.89
N LEU A 116 4.11 10.44 10.34
CA LEU A 116 5.18 11.12 9.63
C LEU A 116 6.40 11.45 10.51
N GLN A 117 6.20 11.60 11.82
CA GLN A 117 7.27 11.82 12.78
C GLN A 117 7.92 10.53 13.30
N LYS A 118 7.12 9.47 13.50
CA LYS A 118 7.54 8.28 14.25
C LYS A 118 7.82 7.06 13.38
N GLU A 119 7.24 6.98 12.19
CA GLU A 119 7.23 5.76 11.39
C GLU A 119 7.62 5.95 9.93
N ALA A 120 7.39 7.14 9.35
CA ALA A 120 7.65 7.42 7.93
C ALA A 120 9.06 7.06 7.44
N TYR A 121 10.09 7.19 8.29
CA TYR A 121 11.47 6.82 7.93
C TYR A 121 11.61 5.34 7.55
N ARG A 122 10.77 4.44 8.12
CA ARG A 122 10.75 3.00 7.82
C ARG A 122 10.26 2.72 6.40
N TYR A 123 9.60 3.69 5.79
CA TYR A 123 9.03 3.62 4.45
C TYR A 123 9.76 4.55 3.47
N TRP A 124 10.94 5.03 3.85
CA TRP A 124 11.74 5.99 3.08
C TRP A 124 10.98 7.26 2.72
N ILE A 125 10.12 7.73 3.61
CA ILE A 125 9.45 9.03 3.52
C ILE A 125 10.25 9.99 4.39
N THR A 126 11.16 10.73 3.76
CA THR A 126 12.17 11.51 4.49
C THR A 126 12.09 13.01 4.22
N ASP A 127 11.79 13.39 2.98
CA ASP A 127 11.76 14.79 2.56
C ASP A 127 10.37 15.43 2.65
N LYS A 128 10.32 16.75 2.46
CA LYS A 128 9.08 17.53 2.61
C LYS A 128 8.04 17.24 1.53
N TYR A 129 8.45 16.98 0.28
CA TYR A 129 7.53 16.78 -0.83
C TYR A 129 6.78 15.45 -0.68
N GLN A 130 7.47 14.40 -0.25
CA GLN A 130 6.83 13.14 0.10
C GLN A 130 5.84 13.31 1.28
N LYS A 131 6.22 14.06 2.31
CA LYS A 131 5.36 14.29 3.49
C LYS A 131 4.11 15.08 3.13
N GLU A 132 4.24 16.15 2.36
CA GLU A 132 3.12 16.96 1.85
C GLU A 132 2.17 16.10 1.02
N PHE A 133 2.70 15.26 0.14
CA PHE A 133 1.92 14.32 -0.65
C PHE A 133 1.10 13.36 0.23
N ILE A 134 1.74 12.73 1.23
CA ILE A 134 1.02 11.83 2.15
C ILE A 134 -0.07 12.58 2.93
N ILE A 135 0.19 13.81 3.39
CA ILE A 135 -0.86 14.61 4.05
C ILE A 135 -2.04 14.82 3.10
N GLU A 136 -1.79 15.15 1.84
CA GLU A 136 -2.84 15.35 0.84
C GLU A 136 -3.65 14.06 0.57
N GLU A 137 -2.98 12.91 0.46
CA GLU A 137 -3.62 11.60 0.25
C GLU A 137 -4.63 11.21 1.35
N PHE A 138 -4.45 11.74 2.55
CA PHE A 138 -5.30 11.44 3.71
C PHE A 138 -6.18 12.61 4.19
N THR A 139 -5.97 13.83 3.69
CA THR A 139 -6.80 15.00 4.04
C THR A 139 -7.73 15.43 2.91
N ASN A 140 -7.44 15.08 1.66
CA ASN A 140 -8.36 15.25 0.55
C ASN A 140 -9.43 14.12 0.57
N PRO A 141 -10.74 14.44 0.63
CA PRO A 141 -11.78 13.42 0.71
C PRO A 141 -11.79 12.42 -0.45
N GLU A 142 -11.61 12.87 -1.69
CA GLU A 142 -11.61 11.99 -2.86
C GLU A 142 -10.44 11.01 -2.83
N LYS A 143 -9.24 11.49 -2.47
CA LYS A 143 -8.05 10.65 -2.34
C LYS A 143 -8.19 9.65 -1.20
N LEU A 144 -8.69 10.09 -0.04
CA LEU A 144 -8.94 9.20 1.09
C LEU A 144 -9.97 8.12 0.73
N GLN A 145 -11.04 8.47 0.01
CA GLN A 145 -12.02 7.50 -0.47
C GLN A 145 -11.38 6.46 -1.39
N ASN A 146 -10.53 6.89 -2.33
CA ASN A 146 -9.80 5.99 -3.23
C ASN A 146 -8.83 5.07 -2.47
N ASN A 147 -8.14 5.60 -1.47
CA ASN A 147 -7.23 4.83 -0.60
C ASN A 147 -7.99 3.78 0.22
N LEU A 148 -9.16 4.13 0.77
CA LEU A 148 -10.04 3.18 1.47
C LEU A 148 -10.59 2.13 0.50
N ASN A 149 -11.09 2.54 -0.67
CA ASN A 149 -11.58 1.62 -1.70
C ASN A 149 -10.51 0.61 -2.11
N SER A 150 -9.28 1.07 -2.38
CA SER A 150 -8.16 0.18 -2.72
C SER A 150 -7.84 -0.80 -1.58
N TYR A 151 -7.84 -0.35 -0.33
CA TYR A 151 -7.59 -1.21 0.82
C TYR A 151 -8.68 -2.29 1.00
N PHE A 152 -9.95 -1.91 0.86
CA PHE A 152 -11.08 -2.82 0.99
C PHE A 152 -11.45 -3.56 -0.30
N GLN A 153 -10.69 -3.46 -1.39
CA GLN A 153 -10.91 -4.30 -2.58
C GLN A 153 -10.45 -5.75 -2.34
N ASN A 154 -9.44 -5.95 -1.50
CA ASN A 154 -8.80 -7.26 -1.30
C ASN A 154 -9.38 -8.08 -0.12
N TYR A 155 -10.55 -7.72 0.41
CA TYR A 155 -11.13 -8.36 1.61
C TYR A 155 -11.57 -9.81 1.41
N ASP A 156 -11.87 -10.22 0.17
CA ASP A 156 -12.46 -11.52 -0.18
C ASP A 156 -11.57 -12.35 -1.12
N GLU A 157 -10.31 -11.94 -1.34
CA GLU A 157 -9.38 -12.68 -2.21
C GLU A 157 -8.87 -13.96 -1.52
N SER A 158 -9.72 -14.99 -1.54
CA SER A 158 -9.41 -16.43 -1.46
C SER A 158 -8.78 -16.97 -0.16
N ASP A 159 -9.36 -18.07 0.37
CA ASP A 159 -8.75 -19.09 1.24
C ASP A 159 -7.55 -18.65 2.09
N GLY A 160 -7.73 -17.60 2.91
CA GLY A 160 -6.73 -17.10 3.84
C GLY A 160 -5.34 -16.95 3.23
N VAL A 161 -5.05 -15.79 2.61
CA VAL A 161 -3.65 -15.40 2.35
C VAL A 161 -2.86 -15.53 3.67
N ASP A 162 -1.82 -16.37 3.66
CA ASP A 162 -1.01 -16.76 4.83
C ASP A 162 -1.77 -17.43 5.99
N GLY A 163 -2.94 -18.02 5.71
CA GLY A 163 -3.78 -18.65 6.71
C GLY A 163 -4.23 -17.66 7.78
N ARG A 164 -4.65 -16.44 7.39
CA ARG A 164 -5.34 -15.52 8.30
C ARG A 164 -6.69 -15.18 7.72
N PHE A 165 -7.71 -15.54 8.48
CA PHE A 165 -9.09 -15.36 8.08
C PHE A 165 -9.92 -15.07 9.32
N SER A 166 -10.96 -14.27 9.14
CA SER A 166 -11.96 -14.09 10.18
C SER A 166 -13.35 -13.91 9.61
N GLU A 167 -14.32 -14.50 10.27
CA GLU A 167 -15.73 -14.39 9.95
C GLU A 167 -16.57 -14.33 11.22
N VAL A 168 -17.43 -13.33 11.32
CA VAL A 168 -18.48 -13.27 12.35
C VAL A 168 -19.82 -13.25 11.63
N LYS A 169 -20.76 -14.09 12.08
CA LYS A 169 -22.16 -14.05 11.66
C LYS A 169 -23.02 -13.90 12.90
N ILE A 170 -23.99 -13.00 12.83
CA ILE A 170 -24.92 -12.68 13.91
C ILE A 170 -26.33 -12.83 13.32
N TYR A 171 -27.15 -13.65 13.95
CA TYR A 171 -28.53 -13.87 13.61
C TYR A 171 -29.42 -13.35 14.73
N PHE A 172 -30.25 -12.37 14.42
CA PHE A 172 -31.28 -11.85 15.32
C PHE A 172 -32.60 -12.54 14.99
N HIS A 173 -33.08 -13.37 15.91
CA HIS A 173 -34.28 -14.19 15.72
C HIS A 173 -35.52 -13.49 16.28
N TYR A 174 -36.53 -13.36 15.43
CA TYR A 174 -37.90 -12.98 15.78
C TYR A 174 -38.86 -14.13 15.45
N ALA A 175 -40.10 -14.05 15.93
CA ALA A 175 -41.13 -15.06 15.69
C ALA A 175 -41.27 -15.47 14.21
N ASP A 176 -41.25 -14.49 13.29
CA ASP A 176 -41.53 -14.73 11.86
C ASP A 176 -40.35 -14.44 10.93
N THR A 177 -39.25 -13.87 11.44
CA THR A 177 -38.15 -13.36 10.61
C THR A 177 -36.79 -13.50 11.28
N VAL A 178 -35.73 -13.60 10.48
CA VAL A 178 -34.34 -13.54 10.96
C VAL A 178 -33.62 -12.41 10.23
N ILE A 179 -32.95 -11.55 10.99
CA ILE A 179 -31.99 -10.57 10.43
C ILE A 179 -30.60 -11.17 10.59
N SER A 180 -29.87 -11.30 9.48
CA SER A 180 -28.48 -11.75 9.50
C SER A 180 -27.53 -10.58 9.25
N VAL A 181 -26.50 -10.47 10.07
CA VAL A 181 -25.39 -9.55 9.88
C VAL A 181 -24.09 -10.32 9.94
N SER A 182 -23.22 -10.15 8.97
CA SER A 182 -21.94 -10.83 8.94
C SER A 182 -20.80 -9.90 8.56
N SER A 183 -19.59 -10.25 8.98
CA SER A 183 -18.36 -9.62 8.51
C SER A 183 -17.35 -10.71 8.26
N LYS A 184 -16.81 -10.72 7.05
CA LYS A 184 -15.79 -11.66 6.59
C LYS A 184 -14.60 -10.86 6.11
N SER A 185 -13.43 -11.08 6.69
CA SER A 185 -12.26 -10.25 6.42
C SER A 185 -10.94 -10.97 6.71
N ILE A 186 -9.99 -10.81 5.79
CA ILE A 186 -8.56 -11.09 6.00
C ILE A 186 -7.79 -9.84 6.48
N LEU A 187 -8.48 -8.69 6.54
CA LEU A 187 -7.89 -7.39 6.81
C LEU A 187 -7.84 -7.10 8.32
N SER A 188 -7.10 -6.05 8.69
CA SER A 188 -7.03 -5.58 10.09
C SER A 188 -8.33 -4.93 10.59
N PHE A 189 -9.37 -4.82 9.74
CA PHE A 189 -10.66 -4.25 10.11
C PHE A 189 -11.81 -5.16 9.65
N GLY A 190 -12.84 -5.30 10.48
CA GLY A 190 -14.04 -6.10 10.22
C GLY A 190 -15.01 -5.47 9.22
N LEU A 191 -14.50 -4.97 8.08
CA LEU A 191 -15.30 -4.48 6.95
C LEU A 191 -14.95 -5.24 5.67
N PRO A 192 -15.89 -5.30 4.70
CA PRO A 192 -17.27 -4.82 4.76
C PRO A 192 -18.13 -5.63 5.74
N VAL A 193 -19.30 -5.07 6.10
CA VAL A 193 -20.37 -5.81 6.78
C VAL A 193 -21.41 -6.20 5.74
N GLU A 194 -21.98 -7.39 5.85
CA GLU A 194 -23.10 -7.86 5.05
C GLU A 194 -24.36 -7.87 5.91
N ILE A 195 -25.42 -7.23 5.44
CA ILE A 195 -26.75 -7.26 6.05
C ILE A 195 -27.66 -8.04 5.11
N ASN A 196 -28.13 -9.20 5.53
CA ASN A 196 -28.95 -10.10 4.70
C ASN A 196 -28.31 -10.38 3.31
N GLY A 197 -26.98 -10.50 3.28
CA GLY A 197 -26.19 -10.73 2.06
C GLY A 197 -25.84 -9.47 1.25
N GLU A 198 -26.30 -8.28 1.64
CA GLU A 198 -25.93 -7.01 1.00
C GLU A 198 -24.76 -6.34 1.71
N LYS A 199 -23.70 -6.02 0.95
CA LYS A 199 -22.49 -5.37 1.47
C LYS A 199 -22.73 -3.89 1.79
N VAL A 200 -22.25 -3.49 2.95
CA VAL A 200 -22.27 -2.12 3.47
C VAL A 200 -20.94 -1.77 4.12
N TYR A 201 -20.60 -0.48 4.10
CA TYR A 201 -19.34 0.04 4.63
C TYR A 201 -19.59 0.98 5.80
N SER A 202 -20.04 0.41 6.93
CA SER A 202 -20.32 1.17 8.16
C SER A 202 -19.34 0.79 9.28
N PRO A 203 -18.31 1.62 9.55
CA PRO A 203 -17.42 1.45 10.69
C PRO A 203 -18.15 1.39 12.03
N GLN A 204 -19.24 2.14 12.19
CA GLN A 204 -20.03 2.14 13.41
C GLN A 204 -20.76 0.82 13.62
N LEU A 205 -21.34 0.24 12.56
CA LEU A 205 -21.96 -1.07 12.64
C LEU A 205 -20.93 -2.15 12.99
N ALA A 206 -19.74 -2.11 12.35
CA ALA A 206 -18.64 -3.01 12.68
C ALA A 206 -18.23 -2.91 14.17
N LYS A 207 -18.05 -1.69 14.70
CA LYS A 207 -17.73 -1.47 16.11
C LYS A 207 -18.78 -2.10 17.04
N LEU A 208 -20.07 -1.86 16.76
CA LEU A 208 -21.15 -2.42 17.58
C LEU A 208 -21.23 -3.95 17.48
N MET A 209 -20.97 -4.54 16.31
CA MET A 209 -20.83 -6.00 16.20
C MET A 209 -19.73 -6.53 17.13
N GLY A 210 -18.60 -5.81 17.23
CA GLY A 210 -17.52 -6.13 18.18
C GLY A 210 -17.93 -6.07 19.66
N GLU A 211 -18.99 -5.35 20.01
CA GLU A 211 -19.54 -5.35 21.38
C GLU A 211 -20.38 -6.57 21.70
N LEU A 212 -20.85 -7.30 20.67
CA LEU A 212 -21.54 -8.57 20.85
C LEU A 212 -20.58 -9.76 21.02
N ILE A 213 -19.28 -9.56 20.76
CA ILE A 213 -18.24 -10.58 20.93
C ILE A 213 -17.74 -10.56 22.39
N PRO A 214 -17.55 -11.72 23.04
CA PRO A 214 -17.07 -11.80 24.42
C PRO A 214 -15.79 -11.01 24.68
N LYS A 215 -15.68 -10.39 25.86
CA LYS A 215 -14.54 -9.54 26.24
C LYS A 215 -13.21 -10.29 26.26
N SER A 216 -13.26 -11.60 26.51
CA SER A 216 -12.09 -12.49 26.48
C SER A 216 -11.46 -12.64 25.08
N LYS A 217 -12.15 -12.22 24.00
CA LYS A 217 -11.67 -12.28 22.62
C LYS A 217 -11.06 -10.95 22.18
N THR A 218 -9.97 -10.56 22.82
CA THR A 218 -9.35 -9.24 22.66
C THR A 218 -9.00 -8.93 21.20
N GLU A 219 -8.30 -9.83 20.50
CA GLU A 219 -7.88 -9.61 19.10
C GLU A 219 -9.07 -9.35 18.16
N ARG A 220 -10.20 -10.04 18.38
CA ARG A 220 -11.44 -9.85 17.60
C ARG A 220 -12.03 -8.47 17.86
N LYS A 221 -12.15 -8.07 19.12
CA LYS A 221 -12.64 -6.72 19.48
C LYS A 221 -11.77 -5.64 18.87
N GLU A 222 -10.44 -5.79 18.92
CA GLU A 222 -9.53 -4.82 18.30
C GLU A 222 -9.73 -4.68 16.79
N GLN A 223 -9.97 -5.81 16.10
CA GLN A 223 -10.29 -5.81 14.68
C GLN A 223 -11.62 -5.10 14.39
N PHE A 224 -12.66 -5.23 15.22
CA PHE A 224 -13.93 -4.51 15.01
C PHE A 224 -13.89 -3.05 15.50
N GLU A 225 -12.99 -2.70 16.41
CA GLU A 225 -12.74 -1.33 16.86
C GLU A 225 -12.03 -0.48 15.78
N GLY A 226 -11.41 -1.12 14.79
CA GLY A 226 -10.60 -0.43 13.77
C GLY A 226 -9.21 -0.08 14.22
N LYS A 227 -8.71 -0.74 15.28
CA LYS A 227 -7.32 -0.60 15.69
C LYS A 227 -6.41 -1.06 14.56
N GLY A 228 -5.51 -0.17 14.14
CA GLY A 228 -4.57 -0.43 13.06
C GLY A 228 -5.12 -0.18 11.64
N LEU A 229 -6.39 0.23 11.48
CA LEU A 229 -6.95 0.60 10.17
C LEU A 229 -6.12 1.69 9.50
N PHE A 230 -5.86 2.79 10.20
CA PHE A 230 -5.02 3.88 9.72
C PHE A 230 -3.65 3.37 9.23
N SER A 231 -2.96 2.60 10.08
CA SER A 231 -1.64 2.04 9.76
C SER A 231 -1.67 1.07 8.57
N ALA A 232 -2.76 0.33 8.39
CA ALA A 232 -2.91 -0.60 7.26
C ALA A 232 -3.16 0.16 5.95
N VAL A 233 -4.07 1.14 5.96
CA VAL A 233 -4.38 1.95 4.78
C VAL A 233 -3.16 2.79 4.36
N ILE A 234 -2.46 3.45 5.30
CA ILE A 234 -1.27 4.24 4.95
C ILE A 234 -0.14 3.38 4.34
N ARG A 235 0.07 2.16 4.82
CA ARG A 235 1.03 1.22 4.21
C ARG A 235 0.63 0.85 2.79
N ASN A 236 -0.66 0.55 2.57
CA ASN A 236 -1.19 0.23 1.25
C ASN A 236 -1.02 1.40 0.28
N THR A 237 -1.38 2.61 0.71
CA THR A 237 -1.19 3.85 -0.07
C THR A 237 0.28 4.08 -0.43
N ILE A 238 1.20 3.95 0.53
CA ILE A 238 2.64 4.10 0.26
C ILE A 238 3.12 3.09 -0.77
N SER A 239 2.67 1.83 -0.67
CA SER A 239 3.01 0.77 -1.63
C SER A 239 2.52 1.13 -3.03
N ASN A 240 1.25 1.52 -3.16
CA ASN A 240 0.62 1.88 -4.43
C ASN A 240 1.26 3.12 -5.08
N HIS A 241 1.77 4.04 -4.27
CA HIS A 241 2.38 5.30 -4.73
C HIS A 241 3.91 5.30 -4.68
N ARG A 242 4.57 4.13 -4.55
CA ARG A 242 6.03 4.06 -4.36
C ARG A 242 6.81 4.81 -5.44
N SER A 243 6.48 4.62 -6.71
CA SER A 243 7.18 5.31 -7.81
C SER A 243 6.99 6.82 -7.78
N GLU A 244 5.81 7.32 -7.39
CA GLU A 244 5.57 8.76 -7.26
C GLU A 244 6.37 9.35 -6.09
N LEU A 245 6.39 8.66 -4.95
CA LEU A 245 7.18 9.07 -3.79
C LEU A 245 8.68 9.15 -4.11
N GLU A 246 9.22 8.27 -4.96
CA GLU A 246 10.60 8.34 -5.44
C GLU A 246 10.86 9.58 -6.33
N ARG A 247 9.90 9.94 -7.20
CA ARG A 247 10.00 11.16 -8.04
C ARG A 247 9.88 12.44 -7.21
N LEU A 248 8.98 12.47 -6.24
CA LEU A 248 8.81 13.61 -5.33
C LEU A 248 10.09 13.90 -4.55
N GLU A 249 10.79 12.87 -4.10
CA GLU A 249 12.06 13.02 -3.39
C GLU A 249 13.16 13.62 -4.26
N ALA A 250 13.17 13.33 -5.57
CA ALA A 250 14.12 13.91 -6.51
C ALA A 250 14.05 15.44 -6.59
N LYS A 251 12.89 16.04 -6.27
CA LYS A 251 12.75 17.51 -6.17
C LYS A 251 13.66 18.11 -5.10
N SER A 252 14.08 17.34 -4.08
CA SER A 252 15.08 17.79 -3.10
C SER A 252 16.48 17.95 -3.71
N TYR A 253 16.69 17.47 -4.93
CA TYR A 253 17.94 17.52 -5.69
C TYR A 253 17.81 18.36 -6.97
N GLN A 254 16.78 19.21 -7.06
CA GLN A 254 16.44 19.95 -8.27
C GLN A 254 17.62 20.75 -8.84
N ILE A 255 18.47 21.35 -8.00
CA ILE A 255 19.65 22.10 -8.48
C ILE A 255 20.59 21.25 -9.36
N TYR A 256 20.73 19.96 -9.07
CA TYR A 256 21.54 19.05 -9.87
C TYR A 256 20.82 18.65 -11.16
N ILE A 257 19.50 18.48 -11.09
CA ILE A 257 18.64 18.20 -12.24
C ILE A 257 18.66 19.38 -13.22
N ASP A 258 18.45 20.61 -12.74
CA ASP A 258 18.53 21.84 -13.53
C ASP A 258 19.90 21.98 -14.21
N THR A 259 20.97 21.58 -13.52
CA THR A 259 22.32 21.58 -14.10
C THR A 259 22.45 20.57 -15.24
N LEU A 260 21.88 19.36 -15.10
CA LEU A 260 21.83 18.38 -16.19
C LEU A 260 21.00 18.91 -17.36
N GLU A 261 19.90 19.61 -17.10
CA GLU A 261 19.00 20.18 -18.12
C GLU A 261 19.66 21.28 -18.98
N THR A 262 20.78 21.86 -18.55
CA THR A 262 21.57 22.76 -19.39
C THR A 262 22.16 22.07 -20.63
N THR A 263 22.27 20.73 -20.59
CA THR A 263 22.88 19.92 -21.66
C THR A 263 21.92 18.86 -22.17
N PHE A 264 21.18 18.19 -21.29
CA PHE A 264 20.32 17.05 -21.62
C PHE A 264 18.84 17.42 -21.53
N THR A 265 17.99 16.63 -22.18
CA THR A 265 16.59 16.52 -21.77
C THR A 265 16.49 15.42 -20.71
N VAL A 266 16.06 15.80 -19.49
CA VAL A 266 15.83 14.86 -18.39
C VAL A 266 14.39 14.37 -18.45
N SER A 267 14.18 13.10 -18.83
CA SER A 267 12.84 12.54 -19.04
C SER A 267 12.25 11.85 -17.81
N ASP A 268 13.11 11.46 -16.87
CA ASP A 268 12.70 10.87 -15.59
C ASP A 268 13.78 11.16 -14.54
N ALA A 269 13.36 11.55 -13.34
CA ALA A 269 14.24 11.78 -12.20
C ALA A 269 13.59 11.20 -10.95
N LYS A 270 14.32 10.33 -10.24
CA LYS A 270 13.82 9.66 -9.04
C LYS A 270 14.93 9.36 -8.05
N VAL A 271 14.59 9.36 -6.77
CA VAL A 271 15.47 8.87 -5.71
C VAL A 271 15.05 7.47 -5.34
N VAL A 272 15.92 6.50 -5.62
CA VAL A 272 15.69 5.09 -5.34
C VAL A 272 16.40 4.73 -4.04
N ASN A 273 15.68 4.06 -3.14
CA ASN A 273 16.20 3.55 -1.88
C ASN A 273 16.29 2.02 -1.95
N GLY A 274 17.45 1.46 -1.61
CA GLY A 274 17.68 0.02 -1.54
C GLY A 274 18.22 -0.62 -2.81
N LYS A 275 18.09 -1.95 -2.87
CA LYS A 275 18.61 -2.77 -3.98
C LYS A 275 17.74 -2.60 -5.23
N SER A 276 18.04 -1.61 -6.06
CA SER A 276 17.53 -1.60 -7.45
C SER A 276 17.99 -2.88 -8.16
N SER A 277 17.30 -3.32 -9.23
CA SER A 277 17.70 -4.50 -10.01
C SER A 277 19.09 -4.36 -10.67
N MET A 278 19.70 -3.18 -10.62
CA MET A 278 21.09 -2.92 -11.02
C MET A 278 22.03 -2.66 -9.82
N ASN A 279 21.54 -2.57 -8.58
CA ASN A 279 22.31 -2.36 -7.36
C ASN A 279 22.55 -3.69 -6.65
N TRP A 280 23.82 -4.07 -6.54
CA TRP A 280 24.20 -5.34 -5.97
C TRP A 280 24.72 -5.24 -4.52
N SER A 281 24.76 -4.04 -3.92
CA SER A 281 25.16 -3.80 -2.52
C SER A 281 24.14 -2.93 -1.76
N GLY A 282 23.73 -3.41 -0.57
CA GLY A 282 23.22 -2.63 0.57
C GLY A 282 21.99 -1.71 0.42
N ASP A 283 21.65 -1.07 1.54
CA ASP A 283 20.65 0.00 1.68
C ASP A 283 21.21 1.33 1.15
N GLU A 284 21.44 1.41 -0.15
CA GLU A 284 21.94 2.62 -0.80
C GLU A 284 20.80 3.53 -1.27
N LYS A 285 20.98 4.84 -1.11
CA LYS A 285 20.07 5.88 -1.61
C LYS A 285 20.72 6.57 -2.79
N ARG A 286 20.06 6.57 -3.96
CA ARG A 286 20.65 7.07 -5.20
C ARG A 286 19.70 8.01 -5.93
N LEU A 287 20.26 9.09 -6.49
CA LEU A 287 19.55 9.91 -7.48
C LEU A 287 19.77 9.28 -8.86
N ASN A 288 18.68 8.94 -9.54
CA ASN A 288 18.68 8.41 -10.89
C ASN A 288 18.00 9.39 -11.84
N CYS A 289 18.66 9.71 -12.95
CA CYS A 289 18.14 10.58 -14.00
C CYS A 289 18.28 9.90 -15.36
N THR A 290 17.19 9.81 -16.11
CA THR A 290 17.22 9.39 -17.52
C THR A 290 17.49 10.60 -18.39
N LEU A 291 18.62 10.58 -19.08
CA LEU A 291 19.13 11.68 -19.89
C LEU A 291 19.04 11.32 -21.37
N THR A 292 18.55 12.26 -22.17
CA THR A 292 18.60 12.21 -23.64
C THR A 292 19.23 13.48 -24.16
N HIS A 293 19.75 13.44 -25.39
CA HIS A 293 20.36 14.60 -26.04
C HIS A 293 20.01 14.55 -27.53
N PRO A 294 19.70 15.67 -28.21
CA PRO A 294 19.29 15.65 -29.62
C PRO A 294 20.30 15.03 -30.59
N SER A 295 21.59 15.00 -30.24
CA SER A 295 22.64 14.33 -31.02
C SER A 295 22.68 12.81 -30.83
N MET A 296 22.08 12.31 -29.75
CA MET A 296 21.87 10.89 -29.49
C MET A 296 20.61 10.45 -30.25
N GLY A 297 20.65 9.30 -30.91
CA GLY A 297 19.46 8.79 -31.61
C GLY A 297 18.27 8.60 -30.67
N PRO A 298 17.03 8.53 -31.18
CA PRO A 298 15.81 8.49 -30.36
C PRO A 298 15.73 7.26 -29.43
N ASN A 299 16.43 6.18 -29.79
CA ASN A 299 16.45 4.92 -29.05
C ASN A 299 17.66 4.79 -28.12
N LEU A 300 18.34 5.90 -27.83
CA LEU A 300 19.53 5.97 -26.98
C LEU A 300 19.31 6.93 -25.81
N SER A 301 19.51 6.43 -24.60
CA SER A 301 19.52 7.23 -23.37
C SER A 301 20.76 6.95 -22.52
N ILE A 302 21.00 7.84 -21.56
CA ILE A 302 21.98 7.64 -20.49
C ILE A 302 21.20 7.61 -19.18
N ASN A 303 21.34 6.54 -18.40
CA ASN A 303 20.87 6.52 -17.02
C ASN A 303 22.01 6.97 -16.12
N TYR A 304 21.95 8.23 -15.69
CA TYR A 304 22.86 8.79 -14.71
C TYR A 304 22.41 8.36 -13.30
N SER A 305 23.28 7.69 -12.57
CA SER A 305 23.06 7.29 -11.18
C SER A 305 24.19 7.81 -10.30
N THR A 306 23.86 8.29 -9.11
CA THR A 306 24.85 8.70 -8.12
C THR A 306 24.35 8.40 -6.72
N LEU A 307 25.25 7.90 -5.86
CA LEU A 307 24.99 7.75 -4.45
C LEU A 307 24.69 9.12 -3.81
N ILE A 308 23.75 9.13 -2.87
CA ILE A 308 23.47 10.26 -1.98
C ILE A 308 24.08 9.94 -0.61
N VAL A 309 25.00 10.79 -0.17
CA VAL A 309 25.65 10.72 1.14
C VAL A 309 25.46 12.07 1.84
N ASP A 310 24.94 12.04 3.07
CA ASP A 310 24.67 13.25 3.87
C ASP A 310 23.85 14.33 3.11
N GLY A 311 22.88 13.88 2.32
CA GLY A 311 21.99 14.75 1.53
C GLY A 311 22.64 15.38 0.29
N LYS A 312 23.84 14.93 -0.11
CA LYS A 312 24.55 15.40 -1.31
C LYS A 312 24.84 14.26 -2.25
N ILE A 313 24.85 14.55 -3.55
CA ILE A 313 25.31 13.57 -4.54
C ILE A 313 26.82 13.39 -4.42
N LYS A 314 27.29 12.13 -4.50
CA LYS A 314 28.70 11.78 -4.44
C LYS A 314 29.42 12.06 -5.75
N TYR A 315 28.80 11.68 -6.86
CA TYR A 315 29.34 11.91 -8.20
C TYR A 315 28.74 13.20 -8.77
N PRO A 316 29.55 14.13 -9.29
CA PRO A 316 29.04 15.41 -9.75
C PRO A 316 28.46 15.32 -11.17
N VAL A 317 27.36 16.03 -11.40
CA VAL A 317 26.71 16.13 -12.72
C VAL A 317 27.59 16.74 -13.80
N SER A 318 28.59 17.56 -13.42
CA SER A 318 29.55 18.12 -14.37
C SER A 318 30.38 17.07 -15.09
N GLN A 319 30.58 15.89 -14.48
CA GLN A 319 31.37 14.82 -15.07
C GLN A 319 30.63 14.17 -16.24
N ILE A 320 29.34 13.83 -16.09
CA ILE A 320 28.56 13.29 -17.22
C ILE A 320 28.41 14.32 -18.35
N ILE A 321 28.30 15.61 -18.02
CA ILE A 321 28.28 16.69 -19.02
C ILE A 321 29.59 16.74 -19.82
N ALA A 322 30.73 16.47 -19.19
CA ALA A 322 32.01 16.39 -19.88
C ALA A 322 32.14 15.11 -20.73
N ASP A 323 31.67 13.97 -20.21
CA ASP A 323 32.01 12.65 -20.74
C ASP A 323 31.05 12.14 -21.83
N TYR A 324 29.78 12.59 -21.85
CA TYR A 324 28.74 11.96 -22.67
C TYR A 324 29.06 11.86 -24.17
N ARG A 325 29.78 12.84 -24.73
CA ARG A 325 30.15 12.83 -26.16
C ARG A 325 31.11 11.69 -26.47
N GLN A 326 32.05 11.41 -25.58
CA GLN A 326 32.98 10.30 -25.72
C GLN A 326 32.26 8.97 -25.57
N LEU A 327 31.39 8.84 -24.56
CA LEU A 327 30.58 7.63 -24.33
C LEU A 327 29.73 7.31 -25.57
N TYR A 328 29.01 8.31 -26.10
CA TYR A 328 28.21 8.17 -27.30
C TYR A 328 29.06 7.81 -28.54
N SER A 329 30.21 8.45 -28.71
CA SER A 329 31.11 8.16 -29.83
C SER A 329 31.61 6.72 -29.81
N LEU A 330 31.88 6.16 -28.63
CA LEU A 330 32.28 4.76 -28.49
C LEU A 330 31.14 3.79 -28.81
N VAL A 331 29.92 4.06 -28.34
CA VAL A 331 28.74 3.25 -28.69
C VAL A 331 28.48 3.29 -30.20
N LYS A 332 28.58 4.47 -30.81
CA LYS A 332 28.34 4.66 -32.25
C LYS A 332 29.41 4.04 -33.14
N SER A 333 30.65 3.92 -32.67
CA SER A 333 31.73 3.28 -33.43
C SER A 333 31.66 1.75 -33.42
N SER A 334 30.88 1.16 -32.52
CA SER A 334 30.63 -0.28 -32.49
C SER A 334 29.58 -0.67 -33.54
N THR A 335 29.99 -1.51 -34.50
CA THR A 335 29.08 -2.05 -35.53
C THR A 335 27.92 -2.84 -34.93
N PHE A 336 28.15 -3.52 -33.80
CA PHE A 336 27.11 -4.28 -33.10
C PHE A 336 26.02 -3.36 -32.53
N PHE A 337 26.40 -2.35 -31.74
CA PHE A 337 25.43 -1.45 -31.10
C PHE A 337 24.78 -0.51 -32.12
N GLN A 338 25.52 -0.08 -33.15
CA GLN A 338 24.92 0.65 -34.27
C GLN A 338 23.90 -0.20 -35.03
N GLY A 339 24.22 -1.47 -35.29
CA GLY A 339 23.30 -2.44 -35.88
C GLY A 339 22.04 -2.62 -35.04
N TYR A 340 22.18 -2.70 -33.72
CA TYR A 340 21.06 -2.76 -32.78
C TYR A 340 20.13 -1.54 -32.90
N LEU A 341 20.70 -0.34 -32.83
CA LEU A 341 19.95 0.92 -32.88
C LEU A 341 19.25 1.16 -34.23
N THR A 342 19.78 0.63 -35.33
CA THR A 342 19.24 0.83 -36.68
C THR A 342 18.29 -0.27 -37.13
N GLY A 343 18.50 -1.51 -36.68
CA GLY A 343 17.67 -2.67 -37.01
C GLY A 343 16.45 -2.86 -36.12
N ASN A 344 16.47 -2.33 -34.90
CA ASN A 344 15.41 -2.49 -33.91
C ASN A 344 14.64 -1.17 -33.70
N LYS A 345 13.44 -1.07 -34.28
CA LYS A 345 12.68 0.20 -34.29
C LYS A 345 12.11 0.56 -32.92
N LYS A 346 11.85 -0.42 -32.06
CA LYS A 346 11.31 -0.20 -30.71
C LYS A 346 12.30 -0.52 -29.58
N GLY A 347 13.40 -1.21 -29.88
CA GLY A 347 14.43 -1.50 -28.90
C GLY A 347 15.14 -0.24 -28.41
N HIS A 348 15.60 -0.27 -27.16
CA HIS A 348 16.27 0.85 -26.49
C HIS A 348 17.67 0.44 -26.02
N LEU A 349 18.64 1.33 -26.21
CA LEU A 349 19.97 1.23 -25.63
C LEU A 349 20.09 2.27 -24.52
N THR A 350 20.43 1.85 -23.32
CA THR A 350 20.70 2.75 -22.19
C THR A 350 22.15 2.58 -21.75
N ILE A 351 22.92 3.66 -21.83
CA ILE A 351 24.24 3.73 -21.20
C ILE A 351 24.03 3.89 -19.70
N ILE A 352 24.60 2.99 -18.91
CA ILE A 352 24.58 3.08 -17.45
C ILE A 352 25.81 3.91 -17.04
N TYR A 353 25.56 5.08 -16.49
CA TYR A 353 26.60 5.99 -16.02
C TYR A 353 26.47 6.14 -14.51
N ASP A 354 27.41 5.52 -13.80
CA ASP A 354 27.35 5.39 -12.35
C ASP A 354 28.73 5.51 -11.71
N ASP A 355 28.80 5.80 -10.42
CA ASP A 355 30.02 5.88 -9.60
C ASP A 355 30.66 4.50 -9.31
N HIS A 356 30.24 3.46 -10.03
CA HIS A 356 30.64 2.05 -9.94
C HIS A 356 30.49 1.39 -8.56
N SER A 357 29.91 2.08 -7.57
CA SER A 357 29.66 1.50 -6.25
C SER A 357 28.59 0.41 -6.28
N CYS A 358 27.72 0.42 -7.29
CA CYS A 358 26.64 -0.55 -7.47
C CYS A 358 27.09 -1.95 -7.94
N ILE A 359 28.34 -2.10 -8.42
CA ILE A 359 28.85 -3.36 -8.97
C ILE A 359 29.43 -4.20 -7.83
N THR A 360 28.89 -5.40 -7.57
CA THR A 360 29.47 -6.34 -6.60
C THR A 360 30.88 -6.75 -6.96
N ASP A 361 31.65 -7.14 -5.95
CA ASP A 361 32.99 -7.69 -6.15
C ASP A 361 32.96 -8.96 -7.03
N GLN A 362 31.91 -9.79 -6.92
CA GLN A 362 31.72 -10.94 -7.81
C GLN A 362 31.50 -10.51 -9.27
N ALA A 363 30.66 -9.50 -9.52
CA ALA A 363 30.47 -8.98 -10.88
C ALA A 363 31.75 -8.33 -11.42
N LYS A 364 32.48 -7.57 -10.58
CA LYS A 364 33.80 -7.01 -10.94
C LYS A 364 34.79 -8.12 -11.30
N GLN A 365 34.87 -9.19 -10.52
CA GLN A 365 35.74 -10.35 -10.81
C GLN A 365 35.38 -11.01 -12.13
N TYR A 366 34.09 -11.29 -12.38
CA TYR A 366 33.63 -11.85 -13.64
C TYR A 366 34.01 -10.96 -14.84
N ILE A 367 33.81 -9.66 -14.71
CA ILE A 367 34.17 -8.67 -15.73
C ILE A 367 35.68 -8.67 -15.99
N ILE A 368 36.50 -8.69 -14.94
CA ILE A 368 37.97 -8.73 -15.05
C ILE A 368 38.43 -10.02 -15.76
N GLU A 369 37.86 -11.18 -15.41
CA GLU A 369 38.16 -12.46 -16.07
C GLU A 369 37.79 -12.43 -17.56
N LYS A 370 36.62 -11.86 -17.90
CA LYS A 370 36.21 -11.67 -19.29
C LYS A 370 37.17 -10.75 -20.05
N CYS A 371 37.57 -9.63 -19.45
CA CYS A 371 38.57 -8.73 -20.05
C CYS A 371 39.90 -9.46 -20.34
N LYS A 372 40.41 -10.25 -19.38
CA LYS A 372 41.62 -11.06 -19.56
C LYS A 372 41.48 -12.05 -20.72
N SER A 373 40.34 -12.74 -20.80
CA SER A 373 40.06 -13.70 -21.89
C SER A 373 39.99 -13.05 -23.28
N LEU A 374 39.69 -11.76 -23.32
CA LEU A 374 39.63 -10.97 -24.55
C LEU A 374 40.98 -10.31 -24.90
N ASN A 375 42.09 -10.69 -24.26
CA ASN A 375 43.40 -10.02 -24.39
C ASN A 375 43.31 -8.51 -24.14
N ASN A 376 42.46 -8.09 -23.19
CA ASN A 376 42.48 -6.73 -22.67
C ASN A 376 43.19 -6.75 -21.32
N THR A 377 44.43 -6.26 -21.28
CA THR A 377 45.30 -6.30 -20.09
C THR A 377 45.02 -5.18 -19.12
N ASP A 378 44.36 -4.10 -19.55
CA ASP A 378 44.40 -2.84 -18.81
C ASP A 378 43.01 -2.21 -18.69
N SER A 379 42.53 -2.20 -17.44
CA SER A 379 41.55 -1.28 -16.87
C SER A 379 40.10 -1.30 -17.41
N LEU A 380 39.15 -1.32 -16.47
CA LEU A 380 37.74 -0.96 -16.72
C LEU A 380 37.54 0.53 -16.98
N GLU A 381 38.61 1.30 -16.86
CA GLU A 381 38.62 2.74 -17.12
C GLU A 381 38.14 3.03 -18.54
N ASN A 382 37.14 3.91 -18.62
CA ASN A 382 36.43 4.28 -19.85
C ASN A 382 35.62 3.15 -20.52
N ALA A 383 35.41 2.02 -19.86
CA ALA A 383 34.44 1.03 -20.33
C ALA A 383 33.01 1.58 -20.18
N VAL A 384 32.16 1.28 -21.16
CA VAL A 384 30.77 1.72 -21.20
C VAL A 384 29.86 0.55 -20.85
N PHE A 385 29.08 0.71 -19.79
CA PHE A 385 28.08 -0.26 -19.37
C PHE A 385 26.77 0.04 -20.08
N ILE A 386 26.13 -0.99 -20.63
CA ILE A 386 24.98 -0.83 -21.54
C ILE A 386 23.88 -1.81 -21.13
N LYS A 387 22.65 -1.31 -20.99
CA LYS A 387 21.42 -2.12 -21.00
C LYS A 387 20.82 -2.05 -22.41
N LEU A 388 20.55 -3.22 -23.00
CA LEU A 388 19.72 -3.34 -24.20
C LEU A 388 18.35 -3.86 -23.81
N GLU A 389 17.31 -3.24 -24.32
CA GLU A 389 15.92 -3.67 -24.17
C GLU A 389 15.31 -3.89 -25.55
N ASP A 390 14.80 -5.09 -25.81
CA ASP A 390 14.22 -5.44 -27.10
C ASP A 390 12.72 -5.09 -27.19
N GLU A 391 12.10 -5.39 -28.34
CA GLU A 391 10.68 -5.06 -28.58
C GLU A 391 9.70 -5.84 -27.68
N SER A 392 10.16 -6.93 -27.06
CA SER A 392 9.38 -7.73 -26.11
C SER A 392 9.50 -7.24 -24.66
N GLY A 393 10.35 -6.23 -24.41
CA GLY A 393 10.71 -5.78 -23.06
C GLY A 393 11.78 -6.65 -22.38
N SER A 394 12.35 -7.62 -23.09
CA SER A 394 13.46 -8.43 -22.56
C SER A 394 14.72 -7.59 -22.52
N HIS A 395 15.47 -7.69 -21.42
CA HIS A 395 16.69 -6.92 -21.24
C HIS A 395 17.96 -7.77 -21.18
N SER A 396 19.05 -7.24 -21.69
CA SER A 396 20.41 -7.79 -21.55
C SER A 396 21.40 -6.70 -21.15
N ARG A 397 22.49 -7.10 -20.49
CA ARG A 397 23.51 -6.19 -19.96
C ARG A 397 24.83 -6.45 -20.67
N TRP A 398 25.54 -5.39 -21.02
CA TRP A 398 26.74 -5.45 -21.84
C TRP A 398 27.81 -4.51 -21.32
N VAL A 399 29.05 -4.86 -21.59
CA VAL A 399 30.23 -4.01 -21.37
C VAL A 399 30.89 -3.78 -22.72
N LEU A 400 31.08 -2.52 -23.10
CA LEU A 400 31.83 -2.08 -24.27
C LEU A 400 33.16 -1.48 -23.81
N LEU A 401 34.26 -2.09 -24.24
CA LEU A 401 35.60 -1.68 -23.85
C LEU A 401 36.12 -0.55 -24.76
N PRO A 402 37.09 0.27 -24.29
CA PRO A 402 37.66 1.36 -25.08
C PRO A 402 38.27 0.94 -26.42
N ASN A 403 38.73 -0.31 -26.53
CA ASN A 403 39.27 -0.89 -27.76
C ASN A 403 38.19 -1.43 -28.73
N GLY A 404 36.90 -1.21 -28.44
CA GLY A 404 35.77 -1.62 -29.26
C GLY A 404 35.31 -3.06 -29.07
N LYS A 405 36.02 -3.87 -28.27
CA LYS A 405 35.55 -5.22 -27.88
C LYS A 405 34.38 -5.11 -26.91
N TYR A 406 33.47 -6.06 -26.95
CA TYR A 406 32.30 -6.07 -26.09
C TYR A 406 31.95 -7.49 -25.63
N PHE A 407 31.23 -7.59 -24.52
CA PHE A 407 30.69 -8.86 -24.02
C PHE A 407 29.42 -8.64 -23.20
N SER A 408 28.54 -9.65 -23.17
CA SER A 408 27.35 -9.64 -22.35
C SER A 408 27.68 -10.10 -20.93
N LEU A 409 27.05 -9.47 -19.94
CA LEU A 409 26.95 -9.98 -18.58
C LEU A 409 25.79 -10.99 -18.56
N ALA A 410 26.03 -12.21 -18.08
CA ALA A 410 24.94 -13.17 -17.90
C ALA A 410 23.93 -12.58 -16.90
N ASN A 411 22.63 -12.89 -17.11
CA ASN A 411 21.61 -12.65 -16.09
C ASN A 411 21.92 -13.60 -14.93
N SER A 412 22.75 -13.14 -13.99
CA SER A 412 22.95 -13.79 -12.69
C SER A 412 21.72 -13.63 -11.82
#